data_AF-A0A941IJH9-F1
#
_entry.id   AF-A0A941IJH9-F1
#
_cell.length_a   1.000
_cell.length_b   1.000
_cell.length_c   1.000
_cell.angle_alpha   90.00
_cell.angle_beta   90.00
_cell.angle_gamma   90.00
#
_symmetry.space_group_name_H-M   'P 1'
#
loop_
_entity.id
_entity.type
_entity.pdbx_description
1 polymer ?
#
loop_
_entity_poly.entity_id
_entity_poly.type
_entity_poly.pdbx_seq_one_letter_code
_entity_poly.pdbx_strand_id
1 'polypeptide(L)' 'MTNTTNPDHAYLEGGPNDLPERIVAISRPGHDVKIPLRNGYEHFRATARETDSADGRLPVYEWFERTEAVS' A
#
# COMPACT_ATOMS: atom_id res chain seq x y z
N MET A 1 4.19 7.88 24.24
CA MET A 1 5.07 7.05 23.38
C MET A 1 4.88 7.60 21.97
N THR A 2 5.88 8.23 21.39
CA THR A 2 5.79 8.68 19.99
C THR A 2 6.07 7.47 19.12
N ASN A 3 5.07 7.01 18.35
CA ASN A 3 5.32 6.04 17.28
C ASN A 3 6.27 6.70 16.27
N THR A 4 7.45 6.12 16.08
CA THR A 4 8.40 6.57 15.06
C THR A 4 7.80 6.29 13.68
N THR A 5 7.94 7.24 12.75
CA THR A 5 7.54 7.04 11.35
C THR A 5 8.40 5.95 10.71
N ASN A 6 7.78 5.01 10.02
CA ASN A 6 8.47 4.02 9.20
C ASN A 6 8.24 4.37 7.72
N PRO A 7 9.15 5.15 7.09
CA PRO A 7 8.96 5.66 5.74
C PRO A 7 9.18 4.59 4.65
N ASP A 8 9.71 3.42 5.01
CA ASP A 8 10.03 2.35 4.07
C ASP A 8 8.86 1.36 3.88
N HIS A 9 7.74 1.59 4.58
CA HIS A 9 6.54 0.78 4.50
C HIS A 9 5.30 1.65 4.28
N ALA A 10 4.23 1.03 3.79
CA ALA A 10 2.94 1.67 3.57
C ALA A 10 1.79 0.76 4.03
N TYR A 11 0.70 1.37 4.49
CA TYR A 11 -0.57 0.68 4.72
C TYR A 11 -1.49 0.82 3.51
N LEU A 12 -2.01 -0.31 3.00
CA LEU A 12 -2.87 -0.39 1.83
C LEU A 12 -4.36 -0.42 2.20
N GLU A 13 -5.07 0.63 1.82
CA GLU A 13 -6.51 0.81 2.06
C GLU A 13 -7.33 0.60 0.77
N GLY A 14 -8.51 0.00 0.91
CA GLY A 14 -9.39 -0.33 -0.22
C GLY A 14 -8.93 -1.58 -1.00
N GLY A 15 -9.36 -1.68 -2.26
CA GLY A 15 -9.02 -2.81 -3.12
C GLY A 15 -9.58 -4.17 -2.67
N PRO A 16 -9.11 -5.27 -3.27
CA PRO A 16 -9.62 -6.60 -2.96
C PRO A 16 -9.36 -7.02 -1.50
N ASN A 17 -10.29 -7.78 -0.92
CA ASN A 17 -10.16 -8.26 0.46
C ASN A 17 -9.09 -9.36 0.61
N ASP A 18 -8.76 -10.05 -0.48
CA ASP A 18 -7.78 -11.13 -0.56
C ASP A 18 -6.38 -10.65 -0.97
N LEU A 19 -6.05 -9.38 -0.73
CA LEU A 19 -4.66 -8.94 -0.78
C LEU A 19 -3.82 -9.80 0.19
N PRO A 20 -2.64 -10.28 -0.22
CA PRO A 20 -1.78 -11.09 0.63
C PRO A 20 -1.37 -10.37 1.92
N GLU A 21 -1.09 -9.07 1.82
CA GLU A 21 -0.67 -8.21 2.92
C GLU A 21 -1.28 -6.82 2.81
N ARG A 22 -1.47 -6.16 3.96
CA ARG A 22 -1.94 -4.78 4.05
C ARG A 22 -0.84 -3.79 4.40
N ILE A 23 0.24 -4.24 5.01
CA ILE A 23 1.44 -3.44 5.24
C ILE A 23 2.51 -3.98 4.31
N VAL A 24 3.03 -3.15 3.42
CA VAL A 24 4.01 -3.57 2.41
C VAL A 24 5.22 -2.67 2.42
N ALA A 25 6.38 -3.23 2.12
CA ALA A 25 7.59 -2.45 1.87
C ALA A 25 7.42 -1.60 0.60
N ILE A 26 7.90 -0.37 0.63
CA ILE A 26 7.91 0.55 -0.51
C ILE A 26 9.35 0.91 -0.87
N SER A 27 9.64 0.94 -2.17
CA SER A 27 10.98 1.29 -2.66
C SER A 27 11.24 2.81 -2.61
N ARG A 28 10.17 3.61 -2.65
CA ARG A 28 10.23 5.07 -2.58
C ARG A 28 8.90 5.65 -2.06
N PRO A 29 8.93 6.50 -1.02
CA PRO A 29 7.76 7.26 -0.58
C PRO A 29 7.11 8.07 -1.71
N GLY A 30 5.79 8.09 -1.74
CA GLY A 30 4.99 8.88 -2.69
C GLY A 30 4.80 8.26 -4.08
N HIS A 31 5.53 7.20 -4.44
CA HIS A 31 5.34 6.51 -5.73
C HIS A 31 4.24 5.45 -5.63
N ASP A 32 3.43 5.30 -6.68
CA ASP A 32 2.37 4.28 -6.75
C ASP A 32 2.92 2.86 -6.50
N VAL A 33 2.18 2.09 -5.71
CA VAL A 33 2.48 0.69 -5.37
C VAL A 33 1.63 -0.23 -6.24
N LYS A 34 2.25 -1.28 -6.78
CA LYS A 34 1.57 -2.29 -7.61
C LYS A 34 1.71 -3.65 -6.95
N ILE A 35 0.58 -4.27 -6.62
CA ILE A 35 0.54 -5.61 -6.01
C ILE A 35 0.07 -6.61 -7.08
N PRO A 36 0.90 -7.60 -7.45
CA PRO A 36 0.47 -8.67 -8.34
C PRO A 36 -0.68 -9.46 -7.70
N LEU A 37 -1.81 -9.57 -8.40
CA LEU A 37 -2.97 -10.35 -7.95
C LEU A 37 -3.81 -10.77 -9.16
N ARG A 38 -4.30 -12.03 -9.15
CA ARG A 38 -5.28 -12.57 -10.13
C ARG A 38 -4.93 -12.22 -11.59
N ASN A 39 -3.74 -12.61 -12.04
CA ASN A 39 -3.23 -12.34 -13.39
C ASN A 39 -3.30 -10.84 -13.78
N GLY A 40 -2.88 -9.98 -12.87
CA GLY A 40 -2.91 -8.54 -13.05
C GLY A 40 -2.22 -7.83 -11.89
N TYR A 41 -2.48 -6.54 -11.76
CA TYR A 41 -1.97 -5.70 -10.68
C TYR A 41 -3.10 -4.87 -10.08
N GLU A 42 -3.11 -4.82 -8.75
CA GLU A 42 -3.85 -3.82 -7.99
C GLU A 42 -2.94 -2.61 -7.75
N HIS A 43 -3.43 -1.41 -8.06
CA HIS A 43 -2.64 -0.18 -7.96
C HIS A 43 -3.13 0.66 -6.80
N PHE A 44 -2.17 1.16 -6.01
CA PHE A 44 -2.40 2.00 -4.86
C PHE A 44 -1.61 3.29 -4.98
N ARG A 45 -2.22 4.41 -4.62
CA ARG A 45 -1.60 5.73 -4.66
C ARG A 45 -1.41 6.27 -3.26
N ALA A 46 -0.27 6.91 -3.04
CA ALA A 46 0.02 7.60 -1.79
C ALA A 46 -1.02 8.69 -1.50
N THR A 47 -1.42 8.80 -0.24
CA THR A 47 -2.28 9.89 0.24
C THR A 47 -1.52 10.78 1.23
N ALA A 48 -2.14 11.88 1.67
CA ALA A 48 -1.62 12.70 2.76
C ALA A 48 -1.92 12.12 4.15
N ARG A 49 -2.61 10.97 4.23
CA ARG A 49 -3.00 10.35 5.50
C ARG A 49 -1.90 9.43 6.01
N GLU A 50 -1.90 9.26 7.33
CA GLU A 50 -1.05 8.30 8.02
C GLU A 50 -1.91 7.52 9.01
N THR A 51 -1.48 6.30 9.34
CA THR A 51 -2.12 5.46 10.35
C THR A 51 -1.08 4.93 11.35
N ASP A 52 -1.51 4.77 12.59
CA ASP A 52 -0.75 4.00 13.57
C ASP A 52 -0.86 2.51 13.26
N SER A 53 0.24 1.79 13.46
CA SER A 53 0.35 0.34 13.32
C SER A 53 1.33 -0.20 14.36
N ALA A 54 1.43 -1.53 14.45
CA ALA A 54 2.46 -2.17 15.28
C ALA A 54 3.90 -1.82 14.81
N ASP A 55 4.06 -1.48 13.53
CA ASP A 55 5.34 -1.13 12.91
C ASP A 55 5.63 0.38 12.95
N GLY A 56 4.89 1.11 13.77
CA GLY A 56 4.96 2.56 13.90
C GLY A 56 3.92 3.28 13.04
N ARG A 57 4.20 4.55 12.75
CA ARG A 57 3.30 5.40 11.95
C ARG A 57 3.63 5.22 10.46
N LEU A 58 2.62 4.81 9.68
CA LEU A 58 2.75 4.46 8.27
C LEU A 58 1.95 5.41 7.37
N PRO A 59 2.47 5.79 6.19
CA PRO A 59 1.68 6.45 5.17
C PRO A 59 0.57 5.53 4.64
N VAL A 60 -0.60 6.09 4.39
CA VAL A 60 -1.74 5.35 3.81
C VAL A 60 -1.74 5.50 2.30
N TYR A 61 -1.85 4.37 1.63
CA TYR A 61 -1.95 4.22 0.20
C TYR A 61 -3.33 3.66 -0.16
N GLU A 62 -4.06 4.36 -1.02
CA GLU A 62 -5.44 4.03 -1.38
C GLU A 62 -5.49 3.36 -2.75
N TRP A 63 -6.24 2.26 -2.84
CA TRP A 63 -6.50 1.57 -4.09
C TRP A 63 -7.25 2.47 -5.08
N PHE A 64 -6.84 2.48 -6.35
CA PHE A 64 -7.51 3.30 -7.38
C PHE A 64 -7.82 2.58 -8.69
N GLU A 65 -7.10 1.51 -9.04
CA GLU A 65 -7.42 0.73 -10.24
C GLU A 65 -6.84 -0.70 -10.20
N ARG A 66 -7.34 -1.53 -11.12
CA ARG A 66 -6.75 -2.83 -11.47
C ARG A 66 -6.37 -2.81 -12.95
N THR A 67 -5.19 -3.34 -13.27
CA THR A 67 -4.81 -3.68 -14.65
C THR A 67 -4.72 -5.18 -14.82
N GLU A 68 -5.33 -5.71 -15.88
CA GLU A 68 -5.17 -7.13 -16.26
C GLU A 68 -3.87 -7.33 -17.03
N ALA A 69 -3.19 -8.46 -16.82
CA ALA A 69 -2.15 -8.89 -17.73
C ALA A 69 -2.86 -9.38 -19.01
N VAL A 70 -2.54 -8.78 -20.15
CA VAL A 70 -2.95 -9.31 -21.45
C VAL A 70 -2.24 -10.65 -21.65
N SER A 71 -3.03 -11.71 -21.71
CA SER A 71 -2.60 -13.09 -21.99
C SER A 71 -2.12 -13.26 -23.43
#